data_AF-A0A9P7WS42-F1
#
_entry.id   AF-A0A9P7WS42-F1
#
_cell.length_a   1.000
_cell.length_b   1.000
_cell.length_c   1.000
_cell.angle_alpha   90.00
_cell.angle_beta   90.00
_cell.angle_gamma   90.00
#
_symmetry.space_group_name_H-M   'P 1'
#
loop_
_entity.id
_entity.type
_entity.pdbx_description
1 polymer ?
#
loop_
_entity_poly.entity_id
_entity_poly.type
_entity_poly.pdbx_seq_one_letter_code
_entity_poly.pdbx_strand_id
1 'polypeptide(L)'
;MLPISFGISMAELSTEEFMSRFGRPLLWTMLSKNPSVDIISLARSELILRHEINVPFNLLTPAAKTAVLDLRLKFKYEPARRAARIRDSAMVESHMRFVQSIPESRDYMRSSYPSEPILAEAAAQQMNADDTKLKHIHLLPTPAYDRAAETKRQRLYGEGADVEFIQKLFWQGWADDILGSKSSSKGGDEKTFSEAFKGAYARFTHFARMAGNLGSTSEAACRAFIRGMAIICRAGQVDVDLILPVLLPGEGGVRESNMTGILIQVKSRASADMMVKYNIDEKNVSFLSGHGVRHPALKDVRTSAYSRLESNTVPLKHPRIPQYSIFAFGCSSQIYKVFEVENQDSFASVLGSRDYSNEYPRQDPEVLEQVGKGKPYFAGGKPSWGWLESEMLRLCPPQPAPSVVVTGRMEDDD
;
A
#
# COMPACT_ATOMS: atom_id res chain seq x y z
N MET A 1 -22.03 0.27 -18.12
CA MET A 1 -21.39 0.13 -16.80
C MET A 1 -22.46 -0.43 -15.88
N LEU A 2 -22.32 -1.65 -15.35
CA LEU A 2 -23.42 -2.33 -14.64
C LEU A 2 -23.65 -1.66 -13.27
N PRO A 3 -24.85 -1.11 -13.00
CA PRO A 3 -25.21 -0.74 -11.64
C PRO A 3 -25.28 -2.04 -10.81
N ILE A 4 -24.59 -2.09 -9.68
CA ILE A 4 -24.78 -3.16 -8.69
C ILE A 4 -26.08 -2.82 -7.96
N SER A 5 -27.22 -2.94 -8.65
CA SER A 5 -28.55 -2.64 -8.11
C SER A 5 -29.05 -3.73 -7.15
N PHE A 6 -28.38 -4.89 -7.15
CA PHE A 6 -28.65 -6.01 -6.26
C PHE A 6 -27.36 -6.32 -5.48
N GLY A 7 -27.45 -6.32 -4.16
CA GLY A 7 -26.29 -6.64 -3.33
C GLY A 7 -25.88 -8.10 -3.48
N ILE A 8 -24.58 -8.35 -3.53
CA ILE A 8 -24.00 -9.68 -3.73
C ILE A 8 -23.76 -10.31 -2.36
N SER A 9 -24.07 -11.60 -2.21
CA SER A 9 -23.84 -12.29 -0.92
C SER A 9 -22.36 -12.63 -0.73
N MET A 10 -21.90 -12.63 0.54
CA MET A 10 -20.55 -13.07 0.86
C MET A 10 -20.28 -14.54 0.52
N ALA A 11 -21.32 -15.37 0.59
CA ALA A 11 -21.24 -16.78 0.18
C ALA A 11 -20.92 -16.90 -1.32
N GLU A 12 -21.61 -16.12 -2.17
CA GLU A 12 -21.37 -16.09 -3.61
C GLU A 12 -19.95 -15.58 -3.93
N LEU A 13 -19.52 -14.50 -3.27
CA LEU A 13 -18.17 -13.95 -3.44
C LEU A 13 -17.07 -14.94 -3.03
N SER A 14 -17.36 -15.91 -2.16
CA SER A 14 -16.39 -16.90 -1.71
C SER A 14 -16.24 -18.09 -2.66
N THR A 15 -17.05 -18.17 -3.72
CA THR A 15 -17.00 -19.29 -4.68
C THR A 15 -15.91 -19.12 -5.74
N GLU A 16 -15.29 -20.23 -6.14
CA GLU A 16 -14.42 -20.29 -7.32
C GLU A 16 -15.15 -19.89 -8.59
N GLU A 17 -16.40 -20.31 -8.70
CA GLU A 17 -17.24 -20.01 -9.86
C GLU A 17 -17.36 -18.49 -10.06
N PHE A 18 -17.71 -17.74 -9.01
CA PHE A 18 -17.81 -16.29 -9.11
C PHE A 18 -16.45 -15.64 -9.36
N MET A 19 -15.41 -16.06 -8.63
CA MET A 19 -14.08 -15.46 -8.70
C MET A 19 -13.37 -15.71 -10.03
N SER A 20 -13.60 -16.85 -10.67
CA SER A 20 -13.00 -17.21 -11.96
C SER A 20 -13.55 -16.38 -13.14
N ARG A 21 -14.69 -15.70 -12.98
CA ARG A 21 -15.25 -14.76 -13.97
C ARG A 21 -14.38 -13.51 -14.13
N PHE A 22 -13.48 -13.22 -13.20
CA PHE A 22 -12.56 -12.08 -13.29
C PHE A 22 -11.19 -12.49 -13.85
N GLY A 23 -10.80 -11.85 -14.95
CA GLY A 23 -9.47 -12.04 -15.54
C GLY A 23 -9.54 -12.77 -16.87
N ARG A 24 -8.66 -13.75 -17.05
CA ARG A 24 -8.56 -14.52 -18.29
C ARG A 24 -9.76 -15.47 -18.47
N PRO A 25 -10.38 -15.50 -19.67
CA PRO A 25 -11.52 -16.38 -19.94
C PRO A 25 -11.22 -17.87 -19.78
N LEU A 26 -9.96 -18.29 -19.88
CA LEU A 26 -9.54 -19.70 -19.82
C LEU A 26 -10.00 -20.38 -18.52
N LEU A 27 -9.73 -19.76 -17.35
CA LEU A 27 -10.04 -20.37 -16.04
C LEU A 27 -11.54 -20.55 -15.84
N TRP A 28 -12.33 -19.51 -16.15
CA TRP A 28 -13.79 -19.57 -16.16
C TRP A 28 -14.32 -20.66 -17.09
N THR A 29 -13.80 -20.72 -18.31
CA THR A 29 -14.26 -21.65 -19.34
C THR A 29 -13.98 -23.10 -18.93
N MET A 30 -12.80 -23.37 -18.35
CA MET A 30 -12.45 -24.69 -17.86
C MET A 30 -13.34 -25.12 -16.69
N LEU A 31 -13.53 -24.26 -15.69
CA LEU A 31 -14.41 -24.56 -14.56
C LEU A 31 -15.86 -24.78 -15.01
N SER A 32 -16.35 -23.96 -15.93
CA SER A 32 -17.72 -24.07 -16.48
C SER A 32 -17.96 -25.37 -17.24
N LYS A 33 -16.93 -25.91 -17.91
CA LYS A 33 -17.02 -27.17 -18.65
C LYS A 33 -16.70 -28.39 -17.79
N ASN A 34 -15.89 -28.23 -16.76
CA ASN A 34 -15.53 -29.28 -15.83
C ASN A 34 -15.48 -28.74 -14.39
N PRO A 35 -16.59 -28.76 -13.63
CA PRO A 35 -16.64 -28.22 -12.27
C PRO A 35 -15.72 -28.91 -11.25
N SER A 36 -15.18 -30.09 -11.57
CA SER A 36 -14.24 -30.81 -10.69
C SER A 36 -12.78 -30.44 -10.91
N VAL A 37 -12.48 -29.59 -11.90
CA VAL A 37 -11.11 -29.17 -12.17
C VAL A 37 -10.58 -28.28 -11.05
N ASP A 38 -9.39 -28.60 -10.55
CA ASP A 38 -8.69 -27.73 -9.60
C ASP A 38 -8.03 -26.56 -10.35
N ILE A 39 -8.83 -25.51 -10.58
CA ILE A 39 -8.37 -24.31 -11.29
C ILE A 39 -7.27 -23.55 -10.54
N ILE A 40 -7.19 -23.69 -9.21
CA ILE A 40 -6.17 -23.00 -8.42
C ILE A 40 -4.83 -23.69 -8.61
N SER A 41 -4.78 -25.02 -8.52
CA SER A 41 -3.56 -25.79 -8.83
C SER A 41 -3.10 -25.58 -10.26
N LEU A 42 -4.03 -25.51 -11.22
CA LEU A 42 -3.70 -25.14 -12.60
C LEU A 42 -3.09 -23.73 -12.67
N ALA A 43 -3.74 -22.73 -12.06
CA ALA A 43 -3.25 -21.36 -12.04
C ALA A 43 -1.87 -21.25 -11.36
N ARG A 44 -1.60 -22.05 -10.31
CA ARG A 44 -0.28 -22.15 -9.67
C ARG A 44 0.76 -22.69 -10.64
N SER A 45 0.46 -23.82 -11.28
CA SER A 45 1.35 -24.48 -12.26
C SER A 45 1.73 -23.53 -13.39
N GLU A 46 0.76 -22.83 -13.96
CA GLU A 46 0.98 -21.85 -15.04
C GLU A 46 1.74 -20.61 -14.55
N LEU A 47 1.47 -20.13 -13.33
CA LEU A 47 2.14 -18.95 -12.78
C LEU A 47 3.63 -19.20 -12.53
N ILE A 48 4.00 -20.38 -12.01
CA ILE A 48 5.40 -20.72 -11.72
C ILE A 48 6.11 -21.46 -12.87
N LEU A 49 5.37 -21.80 -13.93
CA LEU A 49 5.78 -22.66 -15.03
C LEU A 49 6.34 -24.01 -14.57
N ARG A 50 5.58 -24.74 -13.74
CA ARG A 50 5.96 -26.08 -13.26
C ARG A 50 4.74 -26.95 -12.99
N HIS A 51 4.85 -28.23 -13.34
CA HIS A 51 3.87 -29.24 -12.94
C HIS A 51 3.88 -29.53 -11.43
N GLU A 52 5.07 -29.54 -10.81
CA GLU A 52 5.19 -29.73 -9.37
C GLU A 52 4.96 -28.41 -8.62
N ILE A 53 3.72 -28.19 -8.19
CA ILE A 53 3.28 -26.95 -7.54
C ILE A 53 3.72 -26.81 -6.08
N ASN A 54 4.00 -27.93 -5.40
CA ASN A 54 4.41 -27.94 -3.99
C ASN A 54 5.91 -27.66 -3.79
N VAL A 55 6.58 -27.16 -4.84
CA VAL A 55 7.96 -26.70 -4.72
C VAL A 55 8.04 -25.50 -3.76
N PRO A 56 8.95 -25.53 -2.78
CA PRO A 56 9.22 -24.39 -1.92
C PRO A 56 9.49 -23.08 -2.67
N PHE A 57 8.97 -21.96 -2.15
CA PHE A 57 9.11 -20.65 -2.80
C PHE A 57 10.58 -20.24 -2.98
N ASN A 58 11.44 -20.56 -2.01
CA ASN A 58 12.89 -20.30 -2.07
C ASN A 58 13.61 -21.07 -3.20
N LEU A 59 13.05 -22.17 -3.71
CA LEU A 59 13.61 -22.96 -4.81
C LEU A 59 13.11 -22.52 -6.19
N LEU A 60 12.14 -21.59 -6.25
CA LEU A 60 11.67 -21.02 -7.50
C LEU A 60 12.75 -20.18 -8.21
N THR A 61 12.64 -20.10 -9.53
CA THR A 61 13.49 -19.21 -10.34
C THR A 61 13.26 -17.74 -9.94
N PRO A 62 14.24 -16.84 -10.13
CA PRO A 62 14.05 -15.43 -9.84
C PRO A 62 12.83 -14.81 -10.54
N ALA A 63 12.53 -15.25 -11.77
CA ALA A 63 11.36 -14.78 -12.53
C ALA A 63 10.05 -15.28 -11.90
N ALA A 64 9.94 -16.57 -11.55
CA ALA A 64 8.77 -17.14 -10.88
C ALA A 64 8.53 -16.50 -9.50
N LYS A 65 9.59 -16.28 -8.70
CA LYS A 65 9.49 -15.55 -7.42
C LYS A 65 8.94 -14.14 -7.62
N THR A 66 9.48 -13.44 -8.61
CA THR A 66 9.06 -12.07 -8.92
C THR A 66 7.61 -12.06 -9.40
N ALA A 67 7.20 -13.00 -10.25
CA ALA A 67 5.84 -13.14 -10.76
C ALA A 67 4.80 -13.29 -9.63
N VAL A 68 5.06 -14.23 -8.72
CA VAL A 68 4.21 -14.51 -7.56
C VAL A 68 4.09 -13.28 -6.64
N LEU A 69 5.20 -12.62 -6.32
CA LEU A 69 5.18 -11.42 -5.49
C LEU A 69 4.50 -10.23 -6.18
N ASP A 70 4.83 -9.98 -7.44
CA ASP A 70 4.32 -8.85 -8.22
C ASP A 70 2.81 -8.97 -8.49
N LEU A 71 2.32 -10.20 -8.69
CA LEU A 71 0.88 -10.41 -8.83
C LEU A 71 0.11 -9.88 -7.62
N ARG A 72 0.66 -10.06 -6.41
CA ARG A 72 0.04 -9.63 -5.16
C ARG A 72 0.36 -8.19 -4.78
N LEU A 73 1.58 -7.72 -5.04
CA LEU A 73 2.09 -6.43 -4.53
C LEU A 73 2.13 -5.32 -5.58
N LYS A 74 2.02 -5.66 -6.87
CA LYS A 74 2.08 -4.74 -8.02
C LYS A 74 3.33 -3.85 -8.01
N PHE A 75 4.49 -4.45 -8.24
CA PHE A 75 5.74 -3.72 -8.36
C PHE A 75 5.75 -2.75 -9.56
N LYS A 76 6.59 -1.72 -9.45
CA LYS A 76 6.88 -0.78 -10.54
C LYS A 76 8.28 -1.07 -11.07
N TYR A 77 8.38 -1.33 -12.37
CA TYR A 77 9.64 -1.60 -13.05
C TYR A 77 10.11 -0.33 -13.76
N GLU A 78 11.38 0.00 -13.59
CA GLU A 78 12.03 1.13 -14.24
C GLU A 78 12.58 0.68 -15.60
N PRO A 79 12.00 1.10 -16.74
CA PRO A 79 12.40 0.61 -18.05
C PRO A 79 13.85 0.95 -18.42
N ALA A 80 14.42 2.01 -17.84
CA ALA A 80 15.82 2.36 -18.07
C ALA A 80 16.79 1.25 -17.58
N ARG A 81 16.41 0.49 -16.56
CA ARG A 81 17.25 -0.58 -15.99
C ARG A 81 17.17 -1.85 -16.84
N ARG A 82 18.30 -2.25 -17.45
CA ARG A 82 18.39 -3.49 -18.27
C ARG A 82 17.92 -4.73 -17.52
N ALA A 83 18.30 -4.88 -16.26
CA ALA A 83 17.87 -6.00 -15.43
C ALA A 83 16.35 -6.05 -15.23
N ALA A 84 15.69 -4.88 -15.13
CA ALA A 84 14.24 -4.80 -15.04
C ALA A 84 13.59 -5.24 -16.35
N ARG A 85 14.12 -4.82 -17.51
CA ARG A 85 13.62 -5.26 -18.83
C ARG A 85 13.73 -6.77 -19.02
N ILE A 86 14.90 -7.36 -18.71
CA ILE A 86 15.11 -8.81 -18.81
C ILE A 86 14.12 -9.57 -17.91
N ARG A 87 13.92 -9.10 -16.67
CA ARG A 87 12.99 -9.73 -15.74
C ARG A 87 11.53 -9.59 -16.19
N ASP A 88 11.16 -8.43 -16.72
CA ASP A 88 9.82 -8.18 -17.27
C ASP A 88 9.53 -9.11 -18.47
N SER A 89 10.50 -9.28 -19.38
CA SER A 89 10.45 -10.24 -20.49
C SER A 89 10.25 -11.67 -20.02
N ALA A 90 11.05 -12.14 -19.06
CA ALA A 90 10.92 -13.50 -18.54
C ALA A 90 9.55 -13.75 -17.89
N MET A 91 8.98 -12.76 -17.18
CA MET A 91 7.64 -12.91 -16.60
C MET A 91 6.53 -12.95 -17.66
N VAL A 92 6.67 -12.20 -18.76
CA VAL A 92 5.72 -12.24 -19.89
C VAL A 92 5.81 -13.57 -20.64
N GLU A 93 7.01 -14.03 -20.91
CA GLU A 93 7.26 -15.26 -21.65
C GLU A 93 6.76 -16.50 -20.90
N SER A 94 6.96 -16.54 -19.58
CA SER A 94 6.86 -17.79 -18.82
C SER A 94 5.93 -17.76 -17.61
N HIS A 95 5.44 -16.59 -17.17
CA HIS A 95 4.77 -16.48 -15.87
C HIS A 95 3.46 -15.69 -15.93
N MET A 96 2.67 -15.88 -16.98
CA MET A 96 1.32 -15.30 -17.10
C MET A 96 1.27 -13.77 -16.88
N ARG A 97 2.29 -13.02 -17.30
CA ARG A 97 2.24 -11.55 -17.23
C ARG A 97 1.63 -10.97 -18.51
N PHE A 98 0.85 -9.89 -18.39
CA PHE A 98 0.15 -9.29 -19.52
C PHE A 98 0.92 -8.07 -20.05
N VAL A 99 1.20 -8.06 -21.36
CA VAL A 99 1.76 -6.88 -22.03
C VAL A 99 0.65 -5.87 -22.29
N GLN A 100 0.75 -4.70 -21.67
CA GLN A 100 -0.23 -3.62 -21.82
C GLN A 100 0.05 -2.77 -23.06
N SER A 101 1.31 -2.44 -23.31
CA SER A 101 1.71 -1.63 -24.46
C SER A 101 3.18 -1.84 -24.78
N ILE A 102 3.52 -1.74 -26.06
CA ILE A 102 4.90 -1.65 -26.53
C ILE A 102 5.03 -0.26 -27.20
N PRO A 103 5.87 0.65 -26.68
CA PRO A 103 6.15 1.93 -27.32
C PRO A 103 6.73 1.75 -28.72
N GLU A 104 6.59 2.78 -29.56
CA GLU A 104 7.06 2.76 -30.95
C GLU A 104 8.57 2.48 -31.08
N SER A 105 9.39 2.94 -30.13
CA SER A 105 10.83 2.68 -30.14
C SER A 105 11.18 1.19 -29.96
N ARG A 106 10.24 0.38 -29.44
CA ARG A 106 10.39 -1.07 -29.16
C ARG A 106 11.54 -1.44 -28.22
N ASP A 107 12.11 -0.46 -27.49
CA ASP A 107 13.22 -0.69 -26.55
C ASP A 107 12.80 -1.39 -25.25
N TYR A 108 11.53 -1.28 -24.90
CA TYR A 108 10.94 -1.87 -23.71
C TYR A 108 9.46 -2.16 -23.94
N MET A 109 8.84 -2.90 -23.03
CA MET A 109 7.40 -3.04 -22.96
C MET A 109 6.89 -2.54 -21.62
N ARG A 110 5.61 -2.14 -21.59
CA ARG A 110 4.87 -1.96 -20.35
C ARG A 110 4.02 -3.20 -20.17
N SER A 111 4.27 -3.92 -19.09
CA SER A 111 3.51 -5.09 -18.74
C SER A 111 3.12 -5.06 -17.26
N SER A 112 2.09 -5.81 -16.91
CA SER A 112 1.59 -5.94 -15.54
C SER A 112 0.79 -7.21 -15.41
N TYR A 113 0.59 -7.67 -14.17
CA TYR A 113 -0.47 -8.63 -13.94
C TYR A 113 -1.83 -7.94 -13.88
N PRO A 114 -2.89 -8.48 -14.50
CA PRO A 114 -4.24 -8.00 -14.26
C PRO A 114 -4.66 -8.31 -12.80
N SER A 115 -5.80 -7.75 -12.37
CA SER A 115 -6.41 -8.10 -11.09
C SER A 115 -7.20 -9.39 -11.25
N GLU A 116 -6.58 -10.54 -11.01
CA GLU A 116 -7.18 -11.87 -11.22
C GLU A 116 -7.26 -12.60 -9.88
N PRO A 117 -8.44 -12.73 -9.25
CA PRO A 117 -8.56 -13.29 -7.90
C PRO A 117 -8.05 -14.73 -7.79
N ILE A 118 -8.35 -15.59 -8.79
CA ILE A 118 -7.87 -16.98 -8.82
C ILE A 118 -6.35 -17.04 -8.93
N LEU A 119 -5.74 -16.19 -9.78
CA LEU A 119 -4.29 -16.15 -9.90
C LEU A 119 -3.66 -15.58 -8.63
N ALA A 120 -4.28 -14.57 -8.00
CA ALA A 120 -3.82 -13.99 -6.75
C ALA A 120 -3.86 -15.00 -5.58
N GLU A 121 -4.90 -15.84 -5.54
CA GLU A 121 -4.96 -16.99 -4.63
C GLU A 121 -3.83 -17.98 -4.90
N ALA A 122 -3.61 -18.34 -6.17
CA ALA A 122 -2.54 -19.24 -6.57
C ALA A 122 -1.17 -18.71 -6.13
N ALA A 123 -0.89 -17.43 -6.34
CA ALA A 123 0.33 -16.79 -5.83
C ALA A 123 0.43 -16.88 -4.30
N ALA A 124 -0.65 -16.60 -3.59
CA ALA A 124 -0.64 -16.62 -2.15
C ALA A 124 -0.41 -18.02 -1.58
N GLN A 125 -1.07 -19.05 -2.12
CA GLN A 125 -0.80 -20.44 -1.79
C GLN A 125 0.65 -20.82 -2.12
N GLN A 126 1.21 -20.32 -3.22
CA GLN A 126 2.60 -20.58 -3.56
C GLN A 126 3.59 -19.94 -2.57
N MET A 127 3.26 -18.77 -2.04
CA MET A 127 4.07 -18.08 -1.03
C MET A 127 4.02 -18.80 0.31
N ASN A 128 2.90 -19.48 0.58
CA ASN A 128 2.66 -20.28 1.78
C ASN A 128 3.02 -21.77 1.61
N ALA A 129 3.50 -22.20 0.44
CA ALA A 129 3.84 -23.60 0.16
C ALA A 129 5.07 -24.10 0.94
N ASP A 130 5.79 -23.20 1.62
CA ASP A 130 6.87 -23.52 2.54
C ASP A 130 6.65 -22.72 3.84
N ASP A 131 6.75 -23.39 4.99
CA ASP A 131 6.62 -22.74 6.31
C ASP A 131 7.87 -21.90 6.65
N THR A 132 8.94 -22.01 5.85
CA THR A 132 10.22 -21.37 6.11
C THR A 132 10.46 -20.11 5.26
N LYS A 133 10.58 -18.97 5.98
CA LYS A 133 11.41 -17.81 5.64
C LYS A 133 11.00 -16.85 4.51
N LEU A 134 9.76 -16.88 4.00
CA LEU A 134 9.31 -15.89 3.01
C LEU A 134 8.07 -15.09 3.39
N LYS A 135 7.72 -15.08 4.67
CA LYS A 135 6.72 -14.16 5.28
C LYS A 135 7.16 -12.67 5.20
N HIS A 136 8.29 -12.35 4.57
CA HIS A 136 9.11 -11.14 4.82
C HIS A 136 9.34 -10.23 3.60
N ILE A 137 8.55 -10.30 2.52
CA ILE A 137 8.55 -9.26 1.48
C ILE A 137 7.11 -9.02 1.05
N HIS A 138 6.32 -8.47 1.94
CA HIS A 138 4.94 -8.13 1.67
C HIS A 138 4.67 -6.70 2.13
N LEU A 139 3.83 -5.98 1.39
CA LEU A 139 3.18 -4.81 1.96
C LEU A 139 2.54 -5.25 3.28
N LEU A 140 2.83 -4.54 4.36
CA LEU A 140 2.49 -4.96 5.73
C LEU A 140 1.05 -5.45 5.94
N PRO A 141 0.03 -4.93 5.24
CA PRO A 141 -1.33 -5.47 5.34
C PRO A 141 -1.48 -6.91 4.82
N THR A 142 -0.76 -7.32 3.78
CA THR A 142 -0.98 -8.61 3.11
C THR A 142 -0.71 -9.82 4.01
N PRO A 143 0.42 -9.93 4.74
CA PRO A 143 0.67 -11.09 5.60
C PRO A 143 -0.23 -11.10 6.83
N ALA A 144 -0.59 -9.93 7.34
CA ALA A 144 -1.49 -9.82 8.47
C ALA A 144 -2.89 -10.30 8.08
N TYR A 145 -3.35 -9.91 6.89
CA TYR A 145 -4.57 -10.43 6.30
C TYR A 145 -4.49 -11.93 6.06
N ASP A 146 -3.42 -12.43 5.43
CA ASP A 146 -3.27 -13.86 5.13
C ASP A 146 -3.36 -14.71 6.39
N ARG A 147 -2.61 -14.34 7.45
CA ARG A 147 -2.66 -15.01 8.75
C ARG A 147 -4.04 -14.95 9.42
N ALA A 148 -4.78 -13.87 9.22
CA ALA A 148 -6.13 -13.70 9.77
C ALA A 148 -7.18 -14.49 8.98
N ALA A 149 -7.02 -14.61 7.66
CA ALA A 149 -7.89 -15.39 6.78
C ALA A 149 -7.63 -16.90 6.90
N GLU A 150 -6.37 -17.32 7.02
CA GLU A 150 -5.94 -18.72 7.19
C GLU A 150 -6.51 -19.37 8.44
N THR A 151 -6.69 -18.60 9.52
CA THR A 151 -7.26 -19.12 10.78
C THR A 151 -8.73 -19.54 10.62
N LYS A 152 -9.39 -19.11 9.55
CA LYS A 152 -10.82 -19.37 9.30
C LYS A 152 -11.11 -20.40 8.21
N ARG A 153 -10.17 -20.74 7.28
CA ARG A 153 -10.28 -21.81 6.23
C ARG A 153 -9.06 -21.84 5.27
N GLN A 154 -9.06 -22.76 4.29
CA GLN A 154 -7.99 -23.00 3.30
C GLN A 154 -7.76 -21.90 2.22
N ARG A 155 -8.64 -20.90 2.02
CA ARG A 155 -8.55 -19.92 0.89
C ARG A 155 -8.69 -18.46 1.32
N LEU A 156 -7.95 -17.56 0.67
CA LEU A 156 -7.77 -16.17 1.13
C LEU A 156 -8.80 -15.17 0.58
N TYR A 157 -9.35 -15.39 -0.62
CA TYR A 157 -10.45 -14.55 -1.14
C TYR A 157 -11.81 -14.87 -0.53
N GLY A 158 -11.91 -15.79 0.43
CA GLY A 158 -13.16 -16.21 1.05
C GLY A 158 -13.79 -15.14 1.96
N GLU A 159 -14.07 -15.51 3.20
CA GLU A 159 -14.89 -14.72 4.14
C GLU A 159 -14.30 -13.35 4.53
N GLY A 160 -13.04 -13.07 4.15
CA GLY A 160 -12.33 -11.86 4.55
C GLY A 160 -11.64 -12.03 5.91
N ALA A 161 -11.02 -10.94 6.37
CA ALA A 161 -10.45 -10.85 7.71
C ALA A 161 -11.24 -9.81 8.50
N ASP A 162 -11.68 -10.18 9.69
CA ASP A 162 -12.29 -9.23 10.62
C ASP A 162 -11.30 -8.12 10.91
N VAL A 163 -11.79 -6.94 11.28
CA VAL A 163 -10.92 -5.78 11.55
C VAL A 163 -9.94 -6.05 12.72
N GLU A 164 -10.19 -7.09 13.52
CA GLU A 164 -9.24 -7.65 14.49
C GLU A 164 -7.96 -8.22 13.86
N PHE A 165 -7.82 -8.27 12.52
CA PHE A 165 -6.54 -8.55 11.85
C PHE A 165 -5.42 -7.59 12.27
N ILE A 166 -5.77 -6.43 12.85
CA ILE A 166 -4.86 -5.53 13.55
C ILE A 166 -4.01 -6.28 14.60
N GLN A 167 -4.54 -7.28 15.29
CA GLN A 167 -3.80 -8.13 16.24
C GLN A 167 -2.78 -9.05 15.55
N LYS A 168 -2.96 -9.32 14.26
CA LYS A 168 -1.98 -10.05 13.43
C LYS A 168 -0.95 -9.11 12.82
N LEU A 169 -1.30 -7.84 12.64
CA LEU A 169 -0.43 -6.80 12.11
C LEU A 169 0.51 -6.25 13.18
N PHE A 170 -0.02 -5.88 14.35
CA PHE A 170 0.68 -5.23 15.45
C PHE A 170 0.98 -6.18 16.60
N TRP A 171 2.02 -5.86 17.40
CA TRP A 171 2.23 -6.55 18.68
C TRP A 171 1.09 -6.29 19.65
N GLN A 172 0.90 -7.23 20.58
CA GLN A 172 -0.26 -7.29 21.49
C GLN A 172 -0.55 -5.94 22.16
N GLY A 173 0.45 -5.30 22.79
CA GLY A 173 0.25 -4.00 23.45
C GLY A 173 -0.26 -2.91 22.50
N TRP A 174 0.34 -2.78 21.31
CA TRP A 174 -0.09 -1.81 20.32
C TRP A 174 -1.45 -2.15 19.71
N ALA A 175 -1.72 -3.43 19.48
CA ALA A 175 -3.01 -3.87 18.96
C ALA A 175 -4.14 -3.58 19.96
N ASP A 176 -3.92 -3.82 21.25
CA ASP A 176 -4.90 -3.53 22.31
C ASP A 176 -5.18 -2.03 22.43
N ASP A 177 -4.13 -1.20 22.37
CA ASP A 177 -4.26 0.27 22.34
C ASP A 177 -5.07 0.75 21.13
N ILE A 178 -4.83 0.16 19.95
CA ILE A 178 -5.57 0.49 18.72
C ILE A 178 -7.03 0.09 18.87
N LEU A 179 -7.30 -1.15 19.28
CA LEU A 179 -8.66 -1.68 19.42
C LEU A 179 -9.46 -0.93 20.50
N GLY A 180 -8.81 -0.46 21.56
CA GLY A 180 -9.39 0.36 22.61
C GLY A 180 -9.47 1.86 22.31
N SER A 181 -8.89 2.32 21.19
CA SER A 181 -8.88 3.74 20.84
C SER A 181 -10.28 4.29 20.55
N LYS A 182 -10.53 5.55 20.94
CA LYS A 182 -11.79 6.25 20.66
C LYS A 182 -11.69 7.10 19.39
N SER A 183 -12.84 7.47 18.83
CA SER A 183 -12.92 8.34 17.66
C SER A 183 -12.19 9.68 17.90
N SER A 184 -11.35 10.07 16.94
CA SER A 184 -10.65 11.36 16.89
C SER A 184 -11.55 12.54 16.49
N SER A 185 -12.73 12.26 15.93
CA SER A 185 -13.76 13.27 15.65
C SER A 185 -14.36 13.81 16.95
N LYS A 186 -14.34 15.14 17.17
CA LYS A 186 -15.01 15.78 18.31
C LYS A 186 -16.46 15.29 18.37
N GLY A 187 -16.95 14.84 19.52
CA GLY A 187 -18.30 14.27 19.75
C GLY A 187 -18.81 13.30 18.69
N GLY A 188 -17.91 12.46 18.16
CA GLY A 188 -18.30 11.15 17.65
C GLY A 188 -18.70 10.23 18.82
N ASP A 189 -19.40 9.14 18.48
CA ASP A 189 -19.79 8.07 19.40
C ASP A 189 -18.63 7.72 20.36
N GLU A 190 -18.91 7.50 21.65
CA GLU A 190 -17.88 7.11 22.65
C GLU A 190 -17.27 5.72 22.39
N LYS A 191 -17.74 5.06 21.33
CA LYS A 191 -17.34 3.73 20.92
C LYS A 191 -15.85 3.65 20.65
N THR A 192 -15.26 2.62 21.23
CA THR A 192 -13.94 2.14 20.88
C THR A 192 -13.91 1.68 19.42
N PHE A 193 -12.71 1.57 18.88
CA PHE A 193 -12.49 1.04 17.53
C PHE A 193 -13.10 -0.36 17.38
N SER A 194 -12.89 -1.23 18.36
CA SER A 194 -13.48 -2.58 18.37
C SER A 194 -15.01 -2.56 18.32
N GLU A 195 -15.65 -1.65 19.05
CA GLU A 195 -17.11 -1.51 19.04
C GLU A 195 -17.64 -0.93 17.73
N ALA A 196 -16.96 0.06 17.16
CA ALA A 196 -17.40 0.72 15.93
C ALA A 196 -17.24 -0.17 14.68
N PHE A 197 -16.21 -1.04 14.68
CA PHE A 197 -15.94 -1.98 13.59
C PHE A 197 -16.35 -3.42 13.95
N LYS A 198 -17.20 -3.59 14.97
CA LYS A 198 -17.68 -4.91 15.38
C LYS A 198 -18.40 -5.60 14.21
N GLY A 199 -17.89 -6.77 13.81
CA GLY A 199 -18.43 -7.54 12.68
C GLY A 199 -18.10 -6.95 11.30
N ALA A 200 -17.26 -5.91 11.23
CA ALA A 200 -16.74 -5.43 9.96
C ALA A 200 -15.62 -6.35 9.46
N TYR A 201 -15.44 -6.38 8.14
CA TYR A 201 -14.50 -7.29 7.49
C TYR A 201 -13.80 -6.61 6.32
N ALA A 202 -12.47 -6.73 6.29
CA ALA A 202 -11.65 -6.38 5.15
C ALA A 202 -11.56 -7.59 4.21
N ARG A 203 -11.43 -7.37 2.90
CA ARG A 203 -11.25 -8.47 1.94
C ARG A 203 -10.32 -8.08 0.80
N PHE A 204 -9.12 -8.65 0.79
CA PHE A 204 -8.18 -8.48 -0.33
C PHE A 204 -7.14 -9.60 -0.39
N THR A 205 -6.82 -10.09 -1.58
CA THR A 205 -5.72 -11.07 -1.79
C THR A 205 -4.50 -10.45 -2.48
N HIS A 206 -4.72 -9.33 -3.18
CA HIS A 206 -3.72 -8.62 -3.97
C HIS A 206 -4.03 -7.13 -4.05
N PHE A 207 -3.03 -6.35 -4.44
CA PHE A 207 -3.19 -4.94 -4.76
C PHE A 207 -3.52 -4.75 -6.24
N ALA A 208 -4.23 -3.67 -6.56
CA ALA A 208 -4.47 -3.21 -7.92
C ALA A 208 -4.22 -1.72 -8.01
N ARG A 209 -3.51 -1.29 -9.06
CA ARG A 209 -3.22 0.13 -9.28
C ARG A 209 -4.39 0.78 -10.00
N MET A 210 -4.92 1.85 -9.42
CA MET A 210 -6.01 2.59 -10.04
C MET A 210 -5.47 3.59 -11.07
N ALA A 211 -6.19 3.68 -12.19
CA ALA A 211 -5.97 4.70 -13.20
C ALA A 211 -7.03 5.81 -13.03
N GLY A 212 -6.60 7.07 -13.12
CA GLY A 212 -7.49 8.23 -13.00
C GLY A 212 -7.94 8.53 -11.56
N ASN A 213 -8.96 9.39 -11.42
CA ASN A 213 -9.38 9.98 -10.15
C ASN A 213 -10.52 9.21 -9.44
N LEU A 214 -11.01 8.11 -10.03
CA LEU A 214 -12.14 7.34 -9.49
C LEU A 214 -11.76 6.35 -8.39
N GLY A 215 -10.46 6.09 -8.20
CA GLY A 215 -9.97 5.04 -7.30
C GLY A 215 -10.19 5.29 -5.82
N SER A 216 -10.57 6.51 -5.43
CA SER A 216 -10.76 6.91 -4.05
C SER A 216 -12.22 7.07 -3.64
N THR A 217 -13.14 6.45 -4.35
CA THR A 217 -14.59 6.51 -4.09
C THR A 217 -15.09 5.26 -3.36
N SER A 218 -16.20 5.36 -2.62
CA SER A 218 -16.91 4.22 -2.04
C SER A 218 -17.33 3.20 -3.10
N GLU A 219 -17.73 3.65 -4.29
CA GLU A 219 -18.05 2.81 -5.45
C GLU A 219 -16.83 1.98 -5.89
N ALA A 220 -15.66 2.60 -5.99
CA ALA A 220 -14.42 1.91 -6.33
C ALA A 220 -14.01 0.92 -5.23
N ALA A 221 -14.15 1.28 -3.95
CA ALA A 221 -13.92 0.35 -2.85
C ALA A 221 -14.90 -0.83 -2.88
N CYS A 222 -16.18 -0.62 -3.19
CA CYS A 222 -17.15 -1.69 -3.31
C CYS A 222 -16.77 -2.68 -4.43
N ARG A 223 -16.39 -2.17 -5.59
CA ARG A 223 -15.88 -3.00 -6.70
C ARG A 223 -14.59 -3.72 -6.35
N ALA A 224 -13.68 -3.05 -5.65
CA ALA A 224 -12.43 -3.63 -5.18
C ALA A 224 -12.68 -4.75 -4.16
N PHE A 225 -13.61 -4.54 -3.23
CA PHE A 225 -14.05 -5.52 -2.26
C PHE A 225 -14.64 -6.78 -2.94
N ILE A 226 -15.52 -6.59 -3.93
CA ILE A 226 -16.12 -7.69 -4.71
C ILE A 226 -15.03 -8.52 -5.41
N ARG A 227 -14.00 -7.85 -5.95
CA ARG A 227 -12.87 -8.49 -6.62
C ARG A 227 -11.79 -9.01 -5.67
N GLY A 228 -11.93 -8.78 -4.36
CA GLY A 228 -10.90 -9.13 -3.38
C GLY A 228 -9.57 -8.43 -3.63
N MET A 229 -9.58 -7.14 -3.94
CA MET A 229 -8.37 -6.35 -4.16
C MET A 229 -8.28 -5.14 -3.22
N ALA A 230 -7.06 -4.83 -2.80
CA ALA A 230 -6.69 -3.56 -2.21
C ALA A 230 -6.28 -2.57 -3.31
N ILE A 231 -6.44 -1.28 -3.08
CA ILE A 231 -6.19 -0.24 -4.08
C ILE A 231 -4.86 0.43 -3.81
N ILE A 232 -4.03 0.56 -4.85
CA ILE A 232 -2.90 1.49 -4.90
C ILE A 232 -3.38 2.75 -5.62
N CYS A 233 -3.34 3.87 -4.93
CA CYS A 233 -3.73 5.18 -5.43
C CYS A 233 -2.74 5.71 -6.47
N ARG A 234 -3.15 6.73 -7.22
CA ARG A 234 -2.32 7.31 -8.27
C ARG A 234 -1.12 8.05 -7.65
N ALA A 235 0.04 7.95 -8.30
CA ALA A 235 1.20 8.78 -7.96
C ALA A 235 0.86 10.29 -8.09
N GLY A 236 1.11 11.04 -7.03
CA GLY A 236 0.78 12.47 -6.94
C GLY A 236 -0.56 12.79 -6.26
N GLN A 237 -1.32 11.78 -5.84
CA GLN A 237 -2.42 11.98 -4.90
C GLN A 237 -1.81 12.38 -3.54
N VAL A 238 -2.21 13.53 -3.02
CA VAL A 238 -1.50 14.19 -1.91
C VAL A 238 -1.66 13.43 -0.57
N ASP A 239 -2.78 12.72 -0.40
CA ASP A 239 -3.25 12.32 0.93
C ASP A 239 -3.33 10.81 1.18
N VAL A 240 -3.47 9.96 0.16
CA VAL A 240 -3.65 8.50 0.34
C VAL A 240 -2.87 7.72 -0.71
N ASP A 241 -2.08 6.74 -0.25
CA ASP A 241 -1.29 5.86 -1.11
C ASP A 241 -1.99 4.52 -1.33
N LEU A 242 -2.66 3.98 -0.32
CA LEU A 242 -3.36 2.70 -0.38
C LEU A 242 -4.75 2.79 0.27
N ILE A 243 -5.70 2.01 -0.25
CA ILE A 243 -7.02 1.86 0.33
C ILE A 243 -7.31 0.37 0.49
N LEU A 244 -7.63 -0.06 1.72
CA LEU A 244 -8.16 -1.39 1.97
C LEU A 244 -9.68 -1.29 2.13
N PRO A 245 -10.48 -1.86 1.22
CA PRO A 245 -11.93 -1.85 1.35
C PRO A 245 -12.37 -2.67 2.58
N VAL A 246 -13.30 -2.11 3.35
CA VAL A 246 -13.88 -2.74 4.55
C VAL A 246 -15.39 -2.69 4.43
N LEU A 247 -16.03 -3.84 4.59
CA LEU A 247 -17.47 -3.95 4.58
C LEU A 247 -17.99 -3.95 6.01
N LEU A 248 -18.95 -3.08 6.28
CA LEU A 248 -19.64 -2.98 7.56
C LEU A 248 -20.83 -3.96 7.59
N PRO A 249 -21.22 -4.46 8.77
CA PRO A 249 -22.44 -5.23 8.93
C PRO A 249 -23.65 -4.46 8.38
N GLY A 250 -24.47 -5.12 7.58
CA GLY A 250 -25.67 -4.52 7.02
C GLY A 250 -26.52 -5.55 6.28
N GLU A 251 -27.79 -5.21 6.10
CA GLU A 251 -28.72 -6.06 5.36
C GLU A 251 -28.51 -5.97 3.84
N GLY A 252 -28.76 -7.07 3.14
CA GLY A 252 -28.79 -7.07 1.67
C GLY A 252 -27.44 -7.22 0.97
N GLY A 253 -26.42 -7.76 1.66
CA GLY A 253 -25.13 -8.15 1.07
C GLY A 253 -24.14 -7.01 0.87
N VAL A 254 -23.17 -7.21 -0.03
CA VAL A 254 -22.14 -6.23 -0.37
C VAL A 254 -22.78 -5.10 -1.19
N ARG A 255 -22.70 -3.88 -0.68
CA ARG A 255 -23.21 -2.65 -1.33
C ARG A 255 -22.23 -1.52 -1.12
N GLU A 256 -22.40 -0.45 -1.89
CA GLU A 256 -21.66 0.78 -1.63
C GLU A 256 -22.09 1.42 -0.30
N SER A 257 -23.38 1.33 0.04
CA SER A 257 -23.98 1.91 1.24
C SER A 257 -23.63 1.21 2.56
N ASN A 258 -22.75 0.21 2.54
CA ASN A 258 -22.16 -0.38 3.75
C ASN A 258 -20.65 -0.52 3.60
N MET A 259 -20.05 0.17 2.62
CA MET A 259 -18.62 0.18 2.38
C MET A 259 -17.94 1.30 3.16
N THR A 260 -16.85 0.96 3.83
CA THR A 260 -15.87 1.90 4.37
C THR A 260 -14.47 1.46 3.92
N GLY A 261 -13.42 2.12 4.41
CA GLY A 261 -12.06 1.80 4.01
C GLY A 261 -11.03 2.15 5.06
N ILE A 262 -9.92 1.41 5.03
CA ILE A 262 -8.68 1.73 5.72
C ILE A 262 -7.83 2.54 4.76
N LEU A 263 -7.69 3.83 5.04
CA LEU A 263 -6.89 4.75 4.23
C LEU A 263 -5.46 4.78 4.76
N ILE A 264 -4.49 4.39 3.94
CA ILE A 264 -3.08 4.26 4.34
C ILE A 264 -2.25 5.25 3.52
N GLN A 265 -1.46 6.05 4.22
CA GLN A 265 -0.43 6.90 3.63
C GLN A 265 0.96 6.39 4.07
N VAL A 266 1.85 6.22 3.11
CA VAL A 266 3.22 5.73 3.29
C VAL A 266 4.18 6.85 2.88
N LYS A 267 4.91 7.42 3.84
CA LYS A 267 5.98 8.39 3.55
C LYS A 267 7.33 7.88 4.03
N SER A 268 8.35 8.02 3.20
CA SER A 268 9.75 7.95 3.64
C SER A 268 10.11 9.20 4.43
N ARG A 269 10.94 9.06 5.47
CA ARG A 269 11.52 10.21 6.18
C ARG A 269 12.76 10.68 5.43
N ALA A 270 12.99 12.00 5.41
CA ALA A 270 14.25 12.59 4.94
C ALA A 270 15.35 12.52 6.03
N SER A 271 14.98 12.50 7.31
CA SER A 271 15.87 12.28 8.46
C SER A 271 15.09 11.67 9.62
N ALA A 272 15.78 10.94 10.51
CA ALA A 272 15.15 10.27 11.66
C ALA A 272 14.41 11.24 12.60
N ASP A 273 14.87 12.49 12.67
CA ASP A 273 14.48 13.49 13.67
C ASP A 273 13.38 14.46 13.20
N MET A 274 13.00 14.41 11.92
CA MET A 274 12.03 15.36 11.36
C MET A 274 10.63 14.73 11.31
N MET A 275 9.74 15.20 12.19
CA MET A 275 8.30 14.89 12.11
C MET A 275 7.73 15.47 10.82
N VAL A 276 7.44 14.61 9.84
CA VAL A 276 6.63 15.01 8.69
C VAL A 276 5.20 15.18 9.18
N LYS A 277 4.60 16.35 8.97
CA LYS A 277 3.17 16.55 9.23
C LYS A 277 2.39 15.76 8.17
N TYR A 278 1.52 14.85 8.60
CA TYR A 278 0.60 14.15 7.69
C TYR A 278 -0.83 14.62 7.96
N ASN A 279 -1.55 14.96 6.91
CA ASN A 279 -2.91 15.46 7.00
C ASN A 279 -3.74 14.75 5.92
N ILE A 280 -4.41 13.64 6.28
CA ILE A 280 -5.37 12.99 5.37
C ILE A 280 -6.72 13.70 5.57
N ASP A 281 -7.03 14.65 4.69
CA ASP A 281 -8.37 15.23 4.63
C ASP A 281 -9.26 14.31 3.79
N GLU A 282 -10.27 13.73 4.41
CA GLU A 282 -11.29 12.95 3.71
C GLU A 282 -11.99 13.79 2.66
N LYS A 283 -12.10 15.11 2.81
CA LYS A 283 -12.72 15.95 1.77
C LYS A 283 -11.93 15.96 0.46
N ASN A 284 -10.62 15.77 0.54
CA ASN A 284 -9.75 15.70 -0.65
C ASN A 284 -9.82 14.30 -1.31
N VAL A 285 -10.44 13.33 -0.64
CA VAL A 285 -10.58 11.94 -1.05
C VAL A 285 -12.09 11.70 -1.20
N SER A 286 -12.66 11.68 -2.40
CA SER A 286 -14.12 11.56 -2.62
C SER A 286 -14.76 10.22 -2.19
N PHE A 287 -14.31 9.62 -1.07
CA PHE A 287 -14.64 8.31 -0.56
C PHE A 287 -16.03 8.27 0.09
N LEU A 288 -16.39 9.28 0.90
CA LEU A 288 -17.67 9.32 1.64
C LEU A 288 -18.59 10.49 1.25
N SER A 289 -18.21 11.30 0.26
CA SER A 289 -18.92 12.54 -0.09
C SER A 289 -20.21 12.35 -0.90
N GLY A 290 -20.56 11.12 -1.31
CA GLY A 290 -21.61 10.86 -2.30
C GLY A 290 -23.03 10.64 -1.74
N HIS A 291 -23.16 10.16 -0.50
CA HIS A 291 -24.45 9.71 0.03
C HIS A 291 -24.53 10.08 1.50
N GLY A 292 -25.61 10.71 1.95
CA GLY A 292 -25.83 11.17 3.34
C GLY A 292 -25.93 10.07 4.40
N VAL A 293 -25.15 8.99 4.27
CA VAL A 293 -25.08 7.82 5.15
C VAL A 293 -23.83 7.93 6.03
N ARG A 294 -24.02 7.79 7.35
CA ARG A 294 -22.98 7.95 8.37
C ARG A 294 -22.28 6.61 8.62
N HIS A 295 -21.14 6.35 7.97
CA HIS A 295 -20.30 5.18 8.26
C HIS A 295 -19.07 5.55 9.08
N PRO A 296 -18.61 4.73 10.05
CA PRO A 296 -17.30 4.89 10.67
C PRO A 296 -16.20 4.73 9.61
N ALA A 297 -15.16 5.56 9.67
CA ALA A 297 -13.99 5.51 8.78
C ALA A 297 -12.72 5.24 9.59
N LEU A 298 -11.94 4.23 9.19
CA LEU A 298 -10.59 4.05 9.71
C LEU A 298 -9.65 4.87 8.84
N LYS A 299 -9.23 6.02 9.35
CA LYS A 299 -8.05 6.67 8.83
C LYS A 299 -6.85 5.98 9.48
N ASP A 300 -5.78 5.83 8.73
CA ASP A 300 -4.44 5.62 9.26
C ASP A 300 -4.09 4.21 9.76
N VAL A 301 -3.03 3.66 9.17
CA VAL A 301 -2.07 2.71 9.74
C VAL A 301 -0.72 3.21 9.24
N ARG A 302 -0.12 4.21 9.91
CA ARG A 302 1.19 4.78 9.48
C ARG A 302 2.30 3.79 9.78
N THR A 303 3.38 3.75 9.00
CA THR A 303 4.56 2.89 9.29
C THR A 303 5.88 3.63 8.99
N SER A 304 6.59 4.18 10.00
CA SER A 304 7.95 4.77 9.83
C SER A 304 8.78 5.02 11.14
N ALA A 305 10.05 4.58 11.24
CA ALA A 305 10.83 4.28 12.47
C ALA A 305 10.96 5.29 13.62
N TYR A 306 10.76 4.74 14.84
CA TYR A 306 11.05 5.20 16.20
C TYR A 306 10.30 6.40 16.79
N SER A 307 10.21 6.27 18.13
CA SER A 307 9.32 6.77 19.18
C SER A 307 8.73 8.18 19.09
N ARG A 308 7.39 8.26 19.13
CA ARG A 308 6.54 8.76 20.24
C ARG A 308 5.09 8.81 19.71
N LEU A 309 4.18 8.04 20.30
CA LEU A 309 2.73 8.19 20.05
C LEU A 309 2.29 9.50 20.73
N GLU A 310 2.43 10.62 20.03
CA GLU A 310 1.76 11.86 20.42
C GLU A 310 0.42 11.95 19.71
N SER A 311 -0.66 11.94 20.49
CA SER A 311 -2.04 12.16 20.09
C SER A 311 -2.27 13.64 19.73
N ASN A 312 -1.61 14.12 18.68
CA ASN A 312 -1.82 15.50 18.22
C ASN A 312 -3.09 15.61 17.37
N THR A 313 -4.18 15.96 18.03
CA THR A 313 -5.50 16.23 17.46
C THR A 313 -5.52 17.58 16.75
N VAL A 314 -5.58 17.58 15.42
CA VAL A 314 -5.92 18.79 14.64
C VAL A 314 -7.43 18.80 14.41
N PRO A 315 -8.16 19.87 14.79
CA PRO A 315 -9.62 19.88 14.75
C PRO A 315 -10.15 20.15 13.33
N LEU A 316 -10.91 19.19 12.77
CA LEU A 316 -11.70 19.40 11.55
C LEU A 316 -13.13 19.86 11.92
N LYS A 317 -13.59 20.98 11.34
CA LYS A 317 -14.91 21.61 11.54
C LYS A 317 -15.95 21.06 10.54
N HIS A 318 -16.68 19.96 10.80
CA HIS A 318 -18.02 19.61 10.22
C HIS A 318 -18.62 18.38 10.96
N PRO A 319 -19.95 18.16 10.93
CA PRO A 319 -20.62 17.13 11.75
C PRO A 319 -20.45 15.70 11.20
N ARG A 320 -20.41 14.66 12.06
CA ARG A 320 -19.17 13.96 12.49
C ARG A 320 -19.30 12.46 12.13
N ILE A 321 -18.61 12.02 11.08
CA ILE A 321 -18.32 10.60 10.87
C ILE A 321 -17.31 10.18 11.97
N PRO A 322 -17.52 9.06 12.68
CA PRO A 322 -16.51 8.53 13.60
C PRO A 322 -15.24 8.23 12.81
N GLN A 323 -14.14 8.92 13.14
CA GLN A 323 -12.85 8.72 12.50
C GLN A 323 -11.91 8.17 13.54
N TYR A 324 -11.18 7.12 13.19
CA TYR A 324 -10.11 6.57 14.01
C TYR A 324 -8.80 6.87 13.29
N SER A 325 -7.73 7.15 14.01
CA SER A 325 -6.44 7.53 13.41
C SER A 325 -5.29 6.83 14.12
N ILE A 326 -4.68 5.86 13.45
CA ILE A 326 -3.55 5.06 13.94
C ILE A 326 -2.22 5.50 13.30
N PHE A 327 -1.37 6.06 14.14
CA PHE A 327 -0.04 6.49 13.76
C PHE A 327 0.95 5.45 14.24
N ALA A 328 1.44 4.58 13.36
CA ALA A 328 2.54 3.70 13.70
C ALA A 328 3.85 4.13 13.04
N PHE A 329 4.92 3.95 13.79
CA PHE A 329 6.21 4.55 13.49
C PHE A 329 7.31 3.51 13.53
N GLY A 330 7.40 2.66 12.49
CA GLY A 330 8.57 1.83 12.25
C GLY A 330 8.46 0.83 11.15
N CYS A 331 9.54 0.08 11.02
CA CYS A 331 9.68 -1.08 10.17
C CYS A 331 10.50 -2.11 10.95
N SER A 332 9.99 -2.49 12.12
CA SER A 332 10.68 -3.39 13.03
C SER A 332 9.72 -4.37 13.68
N SER A 333 10.29 -5.47 14.16
CA SER A 333 9.61 -6.49 14.94
C SER A 333 9.21 -6.03 16.33
N GLN A 334 9.39 -4.76 16.71
CA GLN A 334 8.83 -4.20 17.95
C GLN A 334 7.42 -3.62 17.74
N ILE A 335 7.09 -3.26 16.49
CA ILE A 335 5.82 -2.63 16.15
C ILE A 335 4.94 -3.62 15.42
N TYR A 336 5.44 -4.26 14.36
CA TYR A 336 4.65 -5.20 13.59
C TYR A 336 5.06 -6.64 13.86
N LYS A 337 4.06 -7.48 14.12
CA LYS A 337 4.19 -8.92 14.36
C LYS A 337 4.54 -9.70 13.08
N VAL A 338 4.46 -9.04 11.93
CA VAL A 338 4.85 -9.63 10.63
C VAL A 338 6.35 -9.57 10.39
N PHE A 339 7.12 -8.78 11.16
CA PHE A 339 8.57 -8.75 11.07
C PHE A 339 9.22 -9.79 11.96
N GLU A 340 10.24 -10.45 11.41
CA GLU A 340 11.23 -11.22 12.16
C GLU A 340 12.55 -10.44 12.21
N VAL A 341 13.30 -10.61 13.30
CA VAL A 341 14.53 -9.83 13.57
C VAL A 341 15.57 -10.01 12.46
N GLU A 342 15.64 -11.20 11.87
CA GLU A 342 16.62 -11.60 10.85
C GLU A 342 16.51 -10.82 9.52
N ASN A 343 15.39 -10.14 9.27
CA ASN A 343 15.07 -9.55 7.95
C ASN A 343 14.96 -8.02 7.95
N GLN A 344 15.25 -7.36 9.08
CA GLN A 344 15.13 -5.90 9.19
C GLN A 344 15.99 -5.17 8.16
N ASP A 345 17.19 -5.66 7.86
CA ASP A 345 18.12 -5.06 6.88
C ASP A 345 17.59 -5.14 5.44
N SER A 346 16.92 -6.24 5.08
CA SER A 346 16.32 -6.42 3.75
C SER A 346 15.20 -5.40 3.52
N PHE A 347 14.34 -5.19 4.52
CA PHE A 347 13.30 -4.17 4.43
C PHE A 347 13.85 -2.75 4.50
N ALA A 348 14.88 -2.50 5.32
CA ALA A 348 15.57 -1.21 5.37
C ALA A 348 16.15 -0.84 4.00
N SER A 349 16.71 -1.82 3.26
CA SER A 349 17.21 -1.59 1.89
C SER A 349 16.10 -1.25 0.89
N VAL A 350 14.91 -1.84 1.05
CA VAL A 350 13.75 -1.59 0.18
C VAL A 350 13.09 -0.24 0.48
N LEU A 351 13.06 0.15 1.76
CA LEU A 351 12.42 1.37 2.27
C LEU A 351 13.37 2.56 2.39
N GLY A 352 14.67 2.36 2.19
CA GLY A 352 15.68 3.40 2.24
C GLY A 352 15.37 4.54 1.27
N SER A 353 15.69 5.77 1.68
CA SER A 353 15.62 6.95 0.82
C SER A 353 16.42 6.68 -0.45
N ARG A 354 15.78 6.73 -1.63
CA ARG A 354 16.49 6.65 -2.92
C ARG A 354 16.93 8.04 -3.38
N ASP A 355 17.50 8.81 -2.46
CA ASP A 355 18.17 10.05 -2.83
C ASP A 355 19.45 9.74 -3.62
N TYR A 356 19.96 10.75 -4.32
CA TYR A 356 21.14 10.63 -5.17
C TYR A 356 22.37 10.11 -4.42
N SER A 357 22.48 10.40 -3.12
CA SER A 357 23.57 9.91 -2.26
C SER A 357 23.44 8.42 -1.97
N ASN A 358 22.26 7.91 -1.62
CA ASN A 358 22.05 6.51 -1.24
C ASN A 358 22.09 5.57 -2.45
N GLU A 359 21.81 6.05 -3.66
CA GLU A 359 21.99 5.23 -4.88
C GLU A 359 23.47 5.18 -5.34
N TYR A 360 24.38 5.96 -4.74
CA TYR A 360 25.78 5.95 -5.13
C TYR A 360 26.47 4.65 -4.65
N PRO A 361 27.14 3.88 -5.54
CA PRO A 361 27.75 2.60 -5.14
C PRO A 361 28.84 2.72 -4.06
N ARG A 362 29.48 3.89 -3.97
CA ARG A 362 30.49 4.21 -2.96
C ARG A 362 29.86 5.10 -1.90
N GLN A 363 29.56 4.50 -0.75
CA GLN A 363 28.99 5.18 0.41
C GLN A 363 30.05 5.79 1.34
N ASP A 364 31.28 5.98 0.84
CA ASP A 364 32.34 6.63 1.59
C ASP A 364 32.01 8.13 1.78
N PRO A 365 31.96 8.65 3.02
CA PRO A 365 31.63 10.05 3.30
C PRO A 365 32.49 11.06 2.53
N GLU A 366 33.79 10.78 2.34
CA GLU A 366 34.70 11.68 1.64
C GLU A 366 34.37 11.74 0.15
N VAL A 367 34.06 10.58 -0.45
CA VAL A 367 33.62 10.49 -1.85
C VAL A 367 32.29 11.21 -2.05
N LEU A 368 31.33 11.01 -1.15
CA LEU A 368 30.03 11.66 -1.20
C LEU A 368 30.15 13.19 -1.05
N GLU A 369 31.06 13.68 -0.21
CA GLU A 369 31.32 15.11 -0.07
C GLU A 369 31.88 15.71 -1.37
N GLN A 370 32.84 15.04 -2.02
CA GLN A 370 33.40 15.49 -3.29
C GLN A 370 32.36 15.47 -4.42
N VAL A 371 31.51 14.44 -4.47
CA VAL A 371 30.37 14.39 -5.40
C VAL A 371 29.41 15.55 -5.12
N GLY A 372 29.10 15.83 -3.85
CA GLY A 372 28.27 16.96 -3.44
C GLY A 372 28.84 18.31 -3.86
N LYS A 373 30.18 18.50 -3.78
CA LYS A 373 30.87 19.72 -4.26
C LYS A 373 30.75 19.92 -5.76
N GLY A 374 30.62 18.84 -6.54
CA GLY A 374 30.31 18.88 -7.97
C GLY A 374 28.88 19.35 -8.29
N LYS A 375 28.02 19.53 -7.26
CA LYS A 375 26.63 19.99 -7.36
C LYS A 375 25.74 19.20 -8.35
N PRO A 376 25.77 17.85 -8.37
CA PRO A 376 24.76 17.08 -9.09
C PRO A 376 23.36 17.24 -8.47
N TYR A 377 23.29 17.63 -7.20
CA TYR A 377 22.09 18.02 -6.46
C TYR A 377 22.43 19.10 -5.43
N PHE A 378 21.39 19.79 -4.93
CA PHE A 378 21.51 20.74 -3.82
C PHE A 378 20.88 20.14 -2.56
N ALA A 379 21.65 20.10 -1.47
CA ALA A 379 21.22 19.70 -0.14
C ALA A 379 21.64 20.75 0.89
N GLY A 380 21.02 20.78 2.08
CA GLY A 380 21.46 21.68 3.15
C GLY A 380 22.90 21.38 3.57
N GLY A 381 23.71 22.43 3.85
CA GLY A 381 25.08 22.30 4.35
C GLY A 381 26.22 22.67 3.38
N LYS A 382 27.45 22.56 3.87
CA LYS A 382 28.68 23.00 3.17
C LYS A 382 28.90 22.37 1.78
N PRO A 383 28.58 21.10 1.50
CA PRO A 383 28.83 20.51 0.18
C PRO A 383 28.11 21.22 -0.97
N SER A 384 26.87 21.68 -0.76
CA SER A 384 26.10 22.39 -1.80
C SER A 384 26.15 23.92 -1.67
N TRP A 385 26.38 24.45 -0.46
CA TRP A 385 26.32 25.89 -0.17
C TRP A 385 27.66 26.52 0.24
N GLY A 386 28.77 25.78 0.22
CA GLY A 386 30.09 26.30 0.63
C GLY A 386 30.58 27.50 -0.18
N TRP A 387 29.98 27.75 -1.34
CA TRP A 387 30.23 28.94 -2.15
C TRP A 387 29.65 30.24 -1.55
N LEU A 388 28.70 30.18 -0.60
CA LEU A 388 28.26 31.36 0.17
C LEU A 388 29.38 31.91 1.06
N GLU A 389 30.34 31.06 1.42
CA GLU A 389 31.53 31.43 2.18
C GLU A 389 32.65 31.95 1.25
N SER A 390 32.49 31.83 -0.08
CA SER A 390 33.49 32.27 -1.06
C SER A 390 33.49 33.80 -1.20
N GLU A 391 34.61 34.42 -0.87
CA GLU A 391 34.82 35.85 -1.05
C GLU A 391 34.76 36.28 -2.53
N MET A 392 35.12 35.40 -3.47
CA MET A 392 35.05 35.70 -4.90
C MET A 392 33.62 35.85 -5.44
N LEU A 393 32.63 35.27 -4.76
CA LEU A 393 31.22 35.32 -5.16
C LEU A 393 30.40 36.33 -4.35
N ARG A 394 31.01 36.97 -3.35
CA ARG A 394 30.40 38.11 -2.63
C ARG A 394 30.52 39.35 -3.51
N LEU A 395 29.49 39.61 -4.32
CA LEU A 395 29.44 40.76 -5.23
C LEU A 395 29.46 42.14 -4.53
N CYS A 396 29.35 42.19 -3.19
CA CYS A 396 29.61 43.39 -2.38
C CYS A 396 30.11 43.01 -0.99
N PRO A 397 31.12 43.69 -0.42
CA PRO A 397 31.39 43.61 1.01
C PRO A 397 30.15 44.12 1.79
N PRO A 398 29.83 43.56 2.96
CA PRO A 398 28.71 44.04 3.76
C PRO A 398 28.96 45.51 4.09
N GLN A 399 28.14 46.40 3.54
CA GLN A 399 28.14 47.79 3.99
C GLN A 399 27.63 47.81 5.44
N PRO A 400 28.22 48.64 6.33
CA PRO A 400 27.69 48.80 7.66
C PRO A 400 26.23 49.23 7.56
N ALA A 401 25.34 48.47 8.20
CA ALA A 401 23.92 48.75 8.15
C ALA A 401 23.66 50.19 8.62
N PRO A 402 23.03 51.07 7.82
CA PRO A 402 22.54 52.33 8.33
C PRO A 402 21.49 52.01 9.41
N SER A 403 21.66 52.63 10.58
CA SER A 403 20.75 52.50 11.72
C SER A 403 19.41 53.13 11.37
N VAL A 404 18.52 52.39 10.70
CA VAL A 404 17.15 52.81 10.46
C VAL A 404 16.20 51.67 10.80
N VAL A 405 15.38 51.90 11.83
CA VAL A 405 14.20 51.09 12.13
C VAL A 405 13.09 51.56 11.18
N VAL A 406 12.64 50.68 10.28
CA VAL A 406 11.41 50.91 9.51
C VAL A 406 10.30 50.10 10.16
N THR A 407 9.38 50.78 10.85
CA THR A 407 8.10 50.21 11.27
C THR A 407 7.09 50.39 10.15
N GLY A 408 6.81 49.32 9.40
CA GLY A 408 5.67 49.24 8.50
C GLY A 408 4.61 48.33 9.12
N ARG A 409 3.39 48.85 9.34
CA ARG A 409 2.21 48.02 9.59
C ARG A 409 1.92 47.27 8.29
N MET A 410 1.66 45.97 8.37
CA MET A 410 0.88 45.30 7.33
C MET A 410 -0.52 45.89 7.40
N GLU A 411 -0.89 46.69 6.41
CA GLU A 411 -2.30 46.88 6.09
C GLU A 411 -2.74 45.60 5.39
N ASP A 412 -3.77 44.97 5.95
CA ASP A 412 -4.51 43.89 5.30
C ASP A 412 -5.27 44.54 4.13
N ASP A 413 -4.98 44.13 2.90
CA ASP A 413 -5.80 44.49 1.74
C ASP A 413 -7.04 43.57 1.70
N ASP A 414 -8.20 44.24 1.61
CA ASP A 414 -9.58 43.72 1.56
C ASP A 414 -9.88 42.62 0.52
#